data_AF-A0A821AN22-F1
#
_entry.id   AF-A0A821AN22-F1
#
_cell.length_a   1.000
_cell.length_b   1.000
_cell.length_c   1.000
_cell.angle_alpha   90.00
_cell.angle_beta   90.00
_cell.angle_gamma   90.00
#
_symmetry.space_group_name_H-M   'P 1'
#
loop_
_entity.id
_entity.type
_entity.pdbx_description
1 polymer ?
#
loop_
_entity_poly.entity_id
_entity_poly.type
_entity_poly.pdbx_seq_one_letter_code
_entity_poly.pdbx_strand_id
1 'polypeptide(L)' 'YEDNMSLTHWENLKSSLLERFTTSDSSSKIFEQLKERKQKLDETITSYYDAVIKLCREYDSTMSQKMMI' A
#
# COMPACT_ATOMS: atom_id res chain seq x y z
N TYR A 1 -10.79 -38.67 2.26
CA TYR A 1 -11.49 -37.46 1.79
C TYR A 1 -11.54 -36.33 2.84
N GLU A 2 -11.03 -36.53 4.06
CA GLU A 2 -11.10 -35.51 5.13
C GLU A 2 -9.88 -34.57 5.20
N ASP A 3 -8.73 -34.96 4.65
CA ASP A 3 -7.47 -34.23 4.84
C ASP A 3 -7.33 -32.95 3.96
N ASN A 4 -8.03 -32.89 2.82
CA ASN A 4 -7.91 -31.76 1.89
C ASN A 4 -8.75 -30.52 2.29
N MET A 5 -9.74 -30.70 3.18
CA MET A 5 -10.64 -29.62 3.61
C MET A 5 -10.00 -28.74 4.69
N SER A 6 -9.09 -29.30 5.49
CA SER A 6 -8.35 -28.56 6.52
C SER A 6 -7.21 -27.72 5.91
N LEU A 7 -6.50 -28.27 4.91
CA LEU A 7 -5.42 -27.58 4.19
C LEU A 7 -5.92 -26.34 3.42
N THR A 8 -7.03 -26.46 2.70
CA THR A 8 -7.65 -25.32 1.99
C THR A 8 -8.16 -24.25 2.96
N HIS A 9 -8.69 -24.66 4.11
CA HIS A 9 -9.10 -23.72 5.15
C HIS A 9 -7.90 -22.97 5.76
N TRP A 10 -6.79 -23.68 5.99
CA TRP A 10 -5.57 -23.10 6.55
C TRP A 10 -4.87 -22.14 5.57
N GLU A 11 -4.77 -22.49 4.29
CA GLU A 11 -4.16 -21.59 3.29
C GLU A 11 -4.97 -20.31 3.09
N ASN A 12 -6.30 -20.41 3.09
CA ASN A 12 -7.18 -19.25 3.02
C ASN A 12 -7.06 -18.38 4.27
N LEU A 13 -7.07 -18.99 5.46
CA LEU A 13 -6.91 -18.29 6.73
C LEU A 13 -5.55 -17.56 6.80
N LYS A 14 -4.47 -18.23 6.40
CA LYS A 14 -3.12 -17.68 6.36
C LYS A 14 -3.05 -16.49 5.42
N SER A 15 -3.63 -16.61 4.22
CA SER A 15 -3.69 -15.52 3.23
C SER A 15 -4.46 -14.32 3.77
N SER A 16 -5.64 -14.53 4.36
CA SER A 16 -6.45 -13.46 4.94
C SER A 16 -5.81 -12.80 6.17
N LEU A 17 -5.07 -13.56 6.99
CA LEU A 17 -4.31 -13.00 8.12
C LEU A 17 -3.13 -12.16 7.64
N LEU A 18 -2.37 -12.65 6.65
CA LEU A 18 -1.28 -11.88 6.04
C LEU A 18 -1.79 -10.59 5.41
N GLU A 19 -2.91 -10.66 4.68
CA GLU A 19 -3.56 -9.49 4.09
C GLU A 19 -3.93 -8.46 5.16
N ARG A 20 -4.61 -8.86 6.24
CA ARG A 20 -5.01 -7.94 7.33
C ARG A 20 -3.84 -7.32 8.09
N PHE A 21 -2.80 -8.10 8.39
CA PHE A 21 -1.64 -7.60 9.13
C PHE A 21 -0.70 -6.76 8.27
N THR A 22 -0.61 -7.02 6.97
CA THR A 22 0.21 -6.20 6.06
C THR A 22 -0.49 -4.89 5.69
N THR A 23 -1.81 -4.86 5.51
CA THR A 23 -2.54 -3.67 5.05
C THR A 23 -2.82 -2.64 6.12
N SER A 24 -3.15 -3.04 7.35
CA SER A 24 -3.61 -2.10 8.39
C SER A 24 -2.51 -1.14 8.88
N ASP A 25 -1.26 -1.60 8.95
CA ASP A 25 -0.14 -0.80 9.46
C ASP A 25 0.62 -0.06 8.34
N SER A 26 0.60 -0.59 7.11
CA SER A 26 1.33 0.00 5.98
C SER A 26 0.57 1.18 5.36
N SER A 27 -0.74 1.04 5.13
CA SER A 27 -1.57 2.09 4.53
C SER A 27 -1.59 3.35 5.40
N SER A 28 -1.75 3.20 6.71
CA SER A 28 -1.71 4.31 7.68
C SER A 28 -0.35 5.03 7.67
N LYS A 29 0.76 4.29 7.64
CA LYS A 29 2.11 4.86 7.54
C LYS A 29 2.35 5.60 6.22
N ILE A 30 1.90 5.03 5.10
CA ILE A 30 2.03 5.66 3.78
C ILE A 30 1.18 6.94 3.71
N PHE A 31 -0.02 6.93 4.30
CA PHE A 31 -0.86 8.11 4.40
C PHE A 31 -0.22 9.23 5.22
N GLU A 32 0.35 8.93 6.39
CA GLU A 32 1.08 9.93 7.17
C GLU A 32 2.32 10.43 6.43
N GLN A 33 3.06 9.56 5.74
CA GLN A 33 4.18 9.98 4.88
C GLN A 33 3.73 10.94 3.78
N LEU A 34 2.61 10.67 3.10
CA LEU A 34 2.03 11.57 2.08
C LEU A 34 1.67 12.94 2.68
N LYS A 35 1.06 12.95 3.86
CA LYS A 35 0.65 14.18 4.55
C LYS A 35 1.83 15.03 5.01
N GLU A 36 2.92 14.39 5.44
CA GLU A 36 4.15 15.06 5.88
C GLU A 36 5.07 15.43 4.71
N ARG A 37 4.87 14.82 3.54
CA ARG A 37 5.76 15.00 2.38
C ARG A 37 5.62 16.41 1.81
N LYS A 38 6.65 17.22 2.03
CA LYS A 38 6.86 18.53 1.37
C LYS A 38 8.05 18.44 0.42
N GLN A 39 8.04 19.22 -0.64
CA GLN A 39 9.19 19.34 -1.53
C GLN A 39 10.39 19.89 -0.75
N LYS A 40 11.55 19.25 -0.88
CA LYS A 40 12.79 19.73 -0.27
C LYS A 40 13.39 20.86 -1.09
N LEU A 41 14.19 21.73 -0.45
CA LEU A 41 14.80 22.89 -1.10
C LEU A 41 15.79 22.53 -2.23
N ASP A 42 16.38 21.34 -2.14
CA ASP A 42 17.34 20.76 -3.09
C ASP A 42 16.68 19.78 -4.07
N GLU A 43 15.37 19.56 -3.96
CA GLU A 43 14.64 18.58 -4.76
C GLU A 43 13.97 19.23 -5.97
N THR A 44 14.17 18.63 -7.14
CA THR A 44 13.47 19.05 -8.36
C THR A 44 11.98 18.74 -8.26
N ILE A 45 11.14 19.59 -8.86
CA ILE A 45 9.69 19.40 -8.84
C ILE A 45 9.27 18.05 -9.43
N THR A 46 9.98 17.57 -10.45
CA THR A 46 9.74 16.27 -11.09
C THR A 46 10.04 15.12 -10.13
N SER A 47 11.18 15.15 -9.44
CA SER A 47 11.55 14.13 -8.44
C SER A 47 10.55 14.09 -7.29
N TYR A 48 10.09 15.25 -6.84
CA TYR A 48 9.06 15.36 -5.83
C TYR A 48 7.75 14.71 -6.29
N TYR A 49 7.28 15.03 -7.50
CA TYR A 49 6.08 14.45 -8.07
C TYR A 49 6.18 12.94 -8.23
N ASP A 50 7.31 12.42 -8.73
CA ASP A 50 7.53 10.98 -8.89
C ASP A 50 7.48 10.26 -7.54
N ALA A 51 8.03 10.86 -6.48
CA ALA A 51 7.98 10.33 -5.13
C ALA A 51 6.55 10.30 -4.57
N VAL A 52 5.76 11.36 -4.78
CA VAL A 52 4.34 11.42 -4.38
C VAL A 52 3.52 10.39 -5.15
N ILE A 53 3.72 10.29 -6.46
CA ILE A 53 3.05 9.30 -7.33
C ILE A 53 3.33 7.88 -6.84
N LYS A 54 4.58 7.59 -6.47
CA LYS A 54 4.98 6.29 -5.95
C LYS A 54 4.25 5.98 -4.64
N LEU A 55 4.25 6.90 -3.68
CA LEU A 55 3.54 6.74 -2.40
C LEU A 55 2.03 6.56 -2.59
N CYS A 56 1.43 7.31 -3.53
CA CYS A 56 0.03 7.17 -3.90
C CYS A 56 -0.30 5.78 -4.46
N ARG A 57 0.57 5.19 -5.29
CA ARG A 57 0.40 3.82 -5.82
C ARG A 57 0.63 2.74 -4.77
N GLU A 58 1.54 2.98 -3.82
CA GLU A 58 1.78 2.09 -2.69
C GLU A 58 0.60 2.10 -1.70
N TYR A 59 -0.08 3.24 -1.57
CA TYR A 59 -1.31 3.36 -0.77
C TYR A 59 -2.49 2.65 -1.43
N ASP A 60 -2.74 2.94 -2.72
CA ASP A 60 -3.78 2.30 -3.51
C ASP A 60 -3.29 2.06 -4.94
N SER A 61 -3.04 0.79 -5.24
CA SER A 61 -2.58 0.34 -6.56
C SER A 61 -3.60 0.60 -7.69
N THR A 62 -4.87 0.84 -7.35
CA THR A 62 -5.95 1.15 -8.29
C THR A 62 -6.22 2.64 -8.41
N MET A 63 -5.50 3.49 -7.66
CA MET A 63 -5.71 4.93 -7.66
C MET A 63 -5.44 5.50 -9.05
N SER A 64 -6.48 6.05 -9.68
CA SER A 64 -6.37 6.59 -11.04
C SER A 64 -5.45 7.81 -11.05
N GLN A 65 -4.72 8.03 -12.14
CA GLN A 65 -3.90 9.24 -12.32
C GLN A 65 -4.69 10.55 -12.14
N LYS A 66 -6.01 10.54 -12.39
CA LYS A 66 -6.89 11.69 -12.17
C LYS A 66 -7.14 12.03 -10.69
N MET A 67 -6.89 11.10 -9.77
CA MET A 67 -6.99 11.30 -8.33
C MET A 67 -5.63 11.59 -7.67
N MET A 68 -4.52 11.43 -8.39
CA MET A 68 -3.17 11.62 -7.87
C MET A 68 -2.71 13.10 -7.93
N ILE A 69 -3.55 14.00 -8.46
CA ILE A 69 -3.26 15.41 -8.72
C ILE A 69 -4.46 16.26 -8.30
#